data_AF-W7WAE8-F1
#
_entry.id   AF-W7WAE8-F1
#
_cell.length_a   1.000
_cell.length_b   1.000
_cell.length_c   1.000
_cell.angle_alpha   90.00
_cell.angle_beta   90.00
_cell.angle_gamma   90.00
#
_symmetry.space_group_name_H-M   'P 1'
#
loop_
_entity.id
_entity.type
_entity.pdbx_description
1 polymer ?
#
loop_
_entity_poly.entity_id
_entity_poly.type
_entity_poly.pdbx_seq_one_letter_code
_entity_poly.pdbx_strand_id
1 'polypeptide(L)'
;MNREALAALLAREAECTAVRAQGAGGQNVNKVSSAIHLRFDVPASSLPPAHRARLLALNDQRLSSDGVIVIKAQEQRTQARNREDALQRLLELVASVATPPRKRIATKPTFGSKQRRLESKARDGRSRHCAAARSTESGGSGSPAGRATMRRMAKDKTNYTCSECGGTSPKWLGKCPACGAWNTLEETVAEPAAATRHRFQSLARSQPVATLSEIDAADVARTPTGIEELDRVLGGGIVAGGVVLIGGDPGIGKSTLLLQAVDALSAQMRVLYVSGEESGAQLALRSRRLGLDGSRVRVLAEIHLEKIQATIDAEQPAFCVIDSIQTVYSDQLTSAPGSVAQVRECAAQLTRTAKSSGTSIVLVGHVTKEGALAGPRVLEHIVDTVLYFEGDTHSSFRLVRAIKNRYGAVNEIGVFAMTERGLKGVANPSAIFLSTHGEPVPGSCVMVTLEGTRPLLVEIQALVDSGGPSPRRLSVGLERDRLAMLLAVLHRHAGIACMDQDVFVNAVGGVRISEPAADLAVMLAIQSSLRGRPLPRGFIAFGEVGLAGEVRPAPRGQERLKEAAKLGFSVAVLPKANAPKKPIEGLRIHAVERVEQAIDVLRELS
;
A
#
# COMPACT_ATOMS: atom_id res chain seq x y z
N MET A 1 31.32 1.12 -35.28
CA MET A 1 30.89 2.54 -35.28
C MET A 1 31.05 3.05 -33.86
N ASN A 2 31.72 4.19 -33.65
CA ASN A 2 31.83 4.78 -32.30
C ASN A 2 30.47 5.32 -31.84
N ARG A 3 30.23 5.42 -30.53
CA ARG A 3 28.93 5.80 -29.94
C ARG A 3 28.45 7.17 -30.40
N GLU A 4 29.36 8.13 -30.57
CA GLU A 4 29.04 9.48 -31.06
C GLU A 4 28.57 9.50 -32.52
N ALA A 5 29.22 8.71 -33.39
CA ALA A 5 28.82 8.56 -34.78
C ALA A 5 27.45 7.87 -34.92
N LEU A 6 27.17 6.89 -34.04
CA LEU A 6 25.87 6.23 -33.97
C LEU A 6 24.77 7.21 -33.51
N ALA A 7 25.05 8.01 -32.48
CA ALA A 7 24.09 9.01 -31.99
C ALA A 7 23.75 10.07 -33.06
N ALA A 8 24.74 10.55 -33.80
CA ALA A 8 24.54 11.49 -34.90
C ALA A 8 23.72 10.90 -36.06
N LEU A 9 23.92 9.61 -36.37
CA LEU A 9 23.15 8.90 -37.39
C LEU A 9 21.69 8.73 -36.97
N LEU A 10 21.44 8.25 -35.73
CA LEU A 10 20.10 8.06 -35.20
C LEU A 10 19.33 9.39 -35.09
N ALA A 11 20.01 10.48 -34.70
CA ALA A 11 19.38 11.80 -34.63
C ALA A 11 18.96 12.38 -35.99
N ARG A 12 19.59 11.94 -37.08
CA ARG A 12 19.25 12.35 -38.46
C ARG A 12 18.12 11.52 -39.07
N GLU A 13 18.07 10.22 -38.76
CA GLU A 13 17.11 9.30 -39.36
C GLU A 13 15.83 9.12 -38.51
N ALA A 14 15.84 9.53 -37.24
CA ALA A 14 14.66 9.48 -36.38
C ALA A 14 13.72 10.66 -36.61
N GLU A 15 12.45 10.35 -36.89
CA GLU A 15 11.39 11.34 -36.99
C GLU A 15 10.81 11.64 -35.60
N CYS A 16 10.85 12.90 -35.18
CA CYS A 16 10.32 13.33 -33.87
C CYS A 16 9.09 14.21 -34.07
N THR A 17 7.93 13.76 -33.61
CA THR A 17 6.67 14.51 -33.64
C THR A 17 6.29 14.96 -32.24
N ALA A 18 5.95 16.24 -32.06
CA ALA A 18 5.41 16.74 -30.81
C ALA A 18 3.94 16.30 -30.65
N VAL A 19 3.62 15.68 -29.52
CA VAL A 19 2.29 15.15 -29.22
C VAL A 19 1.81 15.74 -27.90
N ARG A 20 0.50 15.80 -27.70
CA ARG A 20 -0.08 16.17 -26.41
C ARG A 20 0.32 15.12 -25.36
N ALA A 21 0.80 15.57 -24.21
CA ALA A 21 1.04 14.68 -23.08
C ALA A 21 -0.29 14.00 -22.69
N GLN A 22 -0.24 12.72 -22.32
CA GLN A 22 -1.43 12.01 -21.81
C GLN A 22 -1.11 11.49 -20.42
N GLY A 23 -1.92 11.89 -19.43
CA GLY A 23 -1.80 11.48 -18.03
C GLY A 23 -2.93 12.05 -17.17
N ALA A 24 -3.13 11.48 -15.98
CA ALA A 24 -4.08 11.99 -15.01
C ALA A 24 -3.46 13.15 -14.20
N GLY A 25 -3.97 14.37 -14.40
CA GLY A 25 -3.95 15.40 -13.36
C GLY A 25 -2.65 16.21 -13.13
N GLY A 26 -2.30 17.08 -14.08
CA GLY A 26 -1.39 18.22 -13.81
C GLY A 26 -1.89 19.46 -14.56
N GLN A 27 -1.65 20.66 -14.03
CA GLN A 27 -2.23 21.93 -14.52
C GLN A 27 -1.98 22.23 -16.02
N ASN A 28 -1.03 21.54 -16.65
CA ASN A 28 -0.65 21.69 -18.06
C ASN A 28 -0.84 20.43 -18.92
N VAL A 29 -1.37 19.33 -18.37
CA VAL A 29 -1.36 18.00 -19.01
C VAL A 29 -2.17 17.93 -20.31
N ASN A 30 -3.02 18.92 -20.60
CA ASN A 30 -3.79 18.97 -21.86
C ASN A 30 -3.63 20.29 -22.65
N LYS A 31 -2.72 21.19 -22.25
CA LYS A 31 -2.59 22.54 -22.85
C LYS A 31 -1.32 22.74 -23.69
N VAL A 32 -0.29 21.93 -23.48
CA VAL A 32 1.03 22.13 -24.11
C VAL A 32 1.49 20.82 -24.76
N SER A 33 1.87 20.84 -26.04
CA SER A 33 2.38 19.67 -26.78
C SER A 33 3.82 19.33 -26.36
N SER A 34 4.06 19.10 -25.07
CA SER A 34 5.43 18.91 -24.55
C SER A 34 5.99 17.49 -24.75
N ALA A 35 5.15 16.49 -25.03
CA ALA A 35 5.58 15.11 -25.25
C ALA A 35 6.14 14.92 -26.68
N ILE A 36 7.08 13.99 -26.83
CA ILE A 36 7.68 13.63 -28.12
C ILE A 36 7.38 12.17 -28.43
N HIS A 37 6.85 11.92 -29.64
CA HIS A 37 6.85 10.59 -30.26
C HIS A 37 7.99 10.53 -31.26
N LEU A 38 8.94 9.65 -30.99
CA LEU A 38 10.03 9.32 -31.90
C LEU A 38 9.67 8.07 -32.69
N ARG A 39 9.82 8.13 -34.01
CA ARG A 39 9.65 7.00 -34.94
C ARG A 39 10.98 6.75 -35.64
N PHE A 40 11.40 5.48 -35.68
CA PHE A 40 12.63 5.07 -36.36
C PHE A 40 12.39 3.80 -37.16
N ASP A 41 12.55 3.88 -38.48
CA ASP A 41 12.36 2.77 -39.41
C ASP A 41 13.65 1.93 -39.48
N VAL A 42 13.62 0.73 -38.87
CA VAL A 42 14.80 -0.14 -38.82
C VAL A 42 15.16 -0.69 -40.21
N PRO A 43 14.22 -1.21 -41.03
CA PRO A 43 14.52 -1.64 -42.39
C PRO A 43 15.16 -0.57 -43.28
N ALA A 44 14.64 0.66 -43.24
CA ALA A 44 15.08 1.78 -44.08
C ALA A 44 16.33 2.51 -43.54
N SER A 45 16.76 2.22 -42.31
CA SER A 45 17.92 2.88 -41.69
C SER A 45 19.27 2.54 -42.32
N SER A 46 20.24 3.44 -42.16
CA SER A 46 21.64 3.23 -42.55
C SER A 46 22.42 2.38 -41.53
N LEU A 47 21.74 1.69 -40.62
CA LEU A 47 22.38 0.83 -39.63
C LEU A 47 23.05 -0.38 -40.31
N PRO A 48 24.18 -0.89 -39.76
CA PRO A 48 24.84 -2.06 -40.33
C PRO A 48 23.86 -3.25 -40.41
N PRO A 49 23.88 -4.08 -41.47
CA PRO A 49 22.90 -5.16 -41.68
C PRO A 49 22.76 -6.10 -40.47
N ALA A 50 23.85 -6.37 -39.76
CA ALA A 50 23.85 -7.19 -38.54
C ALA A 50 23.06 -6.57 -37.38
N HIS A 51 23.01 -5.23 -37.27
CA HIS A 51 22.25 -4.53 -36.24
C HIS A 51 20.77 -4.53 -36.59
N ARG A 52 20.42 -4.28 -37.86
CA ARG A 52 19.04 -4.33 -38.36
C ARG A 52 18.42 -5.72 -38.14
N ALA A 53 19.13 -6.79 -38.52
CA ALA A 53 18.66 -8.16 -38.32
C ALA A 53 18.45 -8.50 -36.83
N ARG A 54 19.31 -8.01 -35.94
CA ARG A 54 19.17 -8.23 -34.49
C ARG A 54 18.06 -7.39 -33.87
N LEU A 55 17.86 -6.15 -34.34
CA LEU A 55 16.76 -5.30 -33.89
C LEU A 55 15.41 -5.88 -34.30
N LEU A 56 15.29 -6.39 -35.53
CA LEU A 56 14.08 -7.05 -36.02
C LEU A 56 13.81 -8.40 -35.33
N ALA A 57 14.84 -9.03 -34.75
CA ALA A 57 14.71 -10.28 -33.99
C ALA A 57 14.44 -10.05 -32.48
N LEU A 58 14.44 -8.80 -32.00
CA LEU A 58 14.07 -8.49 -30.62
C LEU A 58 12.55 -8.62 -30.46
N ASN A 59 12.12 -9.37 -29.45
CA ASN A 59 10.72 -9.42 -29.03
C ASN A 59 10.42 -8.23 -28.10
N ASP A 60 10.55 -7.00 -28.60
CA ASP A 60 10.33 -5.75 -27.86
C ASP A 60 8.97 -5.14 -28.23
N GLN A 61 8.19 -4.72 -27.23
CA GLN A 61 6.85 -4.15 -27.43
C GLN A 61 6.85 -2.82 -28.20
N ARG A 62 8.00 -2.15 -28.32
CA ARG A 62 8.16 -0.88 -29.05
C ARG A 62 8.34 -1.07 -30.56
N LEU A 63 8.56 -2.30 -31.02
CA LEU A 63 8.75 -2.63 -32.43
C LEU A 63 7.40 -3.04 -33.06
N SER A 64 6.98 -2.32 -34.10
CA SER A 64 5.81 -2.70 -34.90
C SER A 64 6.08 -3.92 -35.78
N SER A 65 5.03 -4.58 -36.27
CA SER A 65 5.11 -5.65 -37.28
C SER A 65 5.86 -5.24 -38.54
N ASP A 66 5.83 -3.95 -38.87
CA ASP A 66 6.49 -3.37 -40.04
C ASP A 66 7.97 -3.00 -39.79
N GLY A 67 8.51 -3.29 -38.60
CA GLY A 67 9.90 -3.01 -38.25
C GLY A 67 10.19 -1.57 -37.81
N VAL A 68 9.16 -0.78 -37.50
CA VAL A 68 9.30 0.59 -37.01
C VAL A 68 9.34 0.60 -35.48
N ILE A 69 10.36 1.24 -34.90
CA ILE A 69 10.48 1.49 -33.46
C ILE A 69 9.75 2.79 -33.11
N VAL A 70 8.88 2.74 -32.11
CA VAL A 70 8.16 3.92 -31.59
C VAL A 70 8.52 4.13 -30.12
N ILE A 71 9.06 5.31 -29.80
CA ILE A 71 9.44 5.71 -28.44
C ILE A 71 8.68 6.98 -28.05
N LYS A 72 7.97 6.94 -26.93
CA LYS A 72 7.30 8.10 -26.33
C LYS A 72 8.10 8.63 -25.15
N ALA A 73 8.41 9.92 -25.14
CA ALA A 73 9.09 10.62 -24.04
C ALA A 73 8.26 11.83 -23.56
N GLN A 74 7.99 11.88 -22.25
CA GLN A 74 7.14 12.92 -21.64
C GLN A 74 7.57 13.31 -20.21
N GLU A 75 8.74 12.87 -19.74
CA GLU A 75 9.19 13.06 -18.36
C GLU A 75 9.73 14.47 -18.09
N GLN A 76 10.19 15.17 -19.13
CA GLN A 76 10.84 16.46 -19.03
C GLN A 76 9.87 17.62 -19.27
N ARG A 77 10.17 18.77 -18.69
CA ARG A 77 9.33 20.00 -18.79
C ARG A 77 9.32 20.64 -20.18
N THR A 78 10.33 20.37 -21.02
CA THR A 78 10.50 21.00 -22.34
C THR A 78 10.55 19.96 -23.46
N GLN A 79 10.06 20.32 -24.65
CA GLN A 79 10.11 19.48 -25.85
C GLN A 79 11.54 19.08 -26.22
N ALA A 80 12.50 20.00 -26.10
CA ALA A 80 13.91 19.75 -26.40
C ALA A 80 14.50 18.63 -25.53
N ARG A 81 14.26 18.67 -24.21
CA ARG A 81 14.71 17.63 -23.28
C ARG A 81 13.99 16.29 -23.48
N ASN A 82 12.70 16.31 -23.83
CA ASN A 82 11.97 15.08 -24.19
C ASN A 82 12.48 14.48 -25.50
N ARG A 83 12.94 15.30 -26.45
CA ARG A 83 13.57 14.82 -27.69
C ARG A 83 14.93 14.16 -27.42
N GLU A 84 15.75 14.77 -26.57
CA GLU A 84 17.03 14.21 -26.13
C GLU A 84 16.84 12.86 -25.41
N ASP A 85 15.86 12.77 -24.50
CA ASP A 85 15.51 11.53 -23.79
C ASP A 85 15.03 10.43 -24.75
N ALA A 86 14.16 10.75 -25.72
CA ALA A 86 13.72 9.78 -26.73
C ALA A 86 14.89 9.24 -27.58
N LEU A 87 15.82 10.12 -27.98
CA LEU A 87 17.01 9.74 -28.76
C LEU A 87 17.99 8.91 -27.94
N GLN A 88 18.17 9.21 -26.65
CA GLN A 88 19.02 8.45 -25.75
C GLN A 88 18.49 7.02 -25.57
N ARG A 89 17.18 6.85 -25.38
CA ARG A 89 16.54 5.52 -25.30
C ARG A 89 16.68 4.72 -26.59
N LEU A 90 16.59 5.37 -27.75
CA LEU A 90 16.86 4.73 -29.05
C LEU A 90 18.32 4.28 -29.15
N LEU A 91 19.26 5.14 -28.76
CA LEU A 91 20.68 4.83 -28.77
C LEU A 91 21.01 3.64 -27.88
N GLU A 92 20.42 3.56 -26.69
CA GLU A 92 20.61 2.44 -25.76
C GLU A 92 20.06 1.13 -26.32
N LEU A 93 18.90 1.17 -26.98
CA LEU A 93 18.31 0.01 -27.66
C LEU A 93 19.16 -0.48 -28.84
N VAL A 94 19.73 0.42 -29.62
CA VAL A 94 20.65 0.03 -30.72
C VAL A 94 21.99 -0.44 -30.15
N ALA A 95 22.46 0.12 -29.03
CA ALA A 95 23.68 -0.32 -28.37
C ALA A 95 23.55 -1.72 -27.76
N SER A 96 22.37 -2.10 -27.26
CA SER A 96 22.15 -3.44 -26.67
C SER A 96 22.29 -4.57 -27.69
N VAL A 97 22.06 -4.32 -28.98
CA VAL A 97 22.26 -5.30 -30.06
C VAL A 97 23.65 -5.27 -30.68
N ALA A 98 24.46 -4.25 -30.36
CA ALA A 98 25.77 -4.06 -30.96
C ALA A 98 26.75 -5.20 -30.58
N THR A 99 26.58 -5.79 -29.40
CA THR A 99 27.35 -6.96 -28.98
C THR A 99 26.67 -8.27 -29.40
N PRO A 100 27.34 -9.17 -30.14
CA PRO A 100 26.76 -10.48 -30.48
C PRO A 100 26.54 -11.32 -29.21
N PRO A 101 25.36 -11.90 -28.98
CA PRO A 101 25.17 -12.85 -27.90
C PRO A 101 26.09 -14.06 -28.12
N ARG A 102 26.89 -14.41 -27.10
CA ARG A 102 27.76 -15.60 -27.14
C ARG A 102 26.90 -16.84 -27.33
N LYS A 103 27.14 -17.57 -28.43
CA LYS A 103 26.49 -18.86 -28.72
C LYS A 103 26.79 -19.83 -27.57
N ARG A 104 25.78 -20.23 -26.79
CA ARG A 104 25.94 -21.29 -25.79
C ARG A 104 26.19 -22.61 -26.52
N ILE A 105 27.40 -23.16 -26.35
CA ILE A 105 27.73 -24.52 -26.77
C ILE A 105 27.29 -25.44 -25.63
N ALA A 106 26.50 -26.46 -25.94
CA ALA A 106 26.12 -27.47 -24.95
C ALA A 106 27.38 -28.18 -24.44
N THR A 107 27.69 -28.02 -23.15
CA THR A 107 28.78 -28.75 -22.51
C THR A 107 28.38 -30.21 -22.36
N LYS A 108 29.29 -31.14 -22.69
CA LYS A 108 29.06 -32.57 -22.49
C LYS A 108 28.79 -32.85 -21.00
N PRO A 109 27.86 -33.76 -20.66
CA PRO A 109 27.59 -34.12 -19.27
C PRO A 109 28.88 -34.58 -18.58
N THR A 110 29.18 -34.01 -17.41
CA THR A 110 30.34 -34.39 -16.61
C THR A 110 30.24 -35.85 -16.15
N PHE A 111 31.37 -36.49 -15.90
CA PHE A 111 31.42 -37.89 -15.42
C PHE A 111 30.55 -38.10 -14.17
N GLY A 112 30.59 -37.16 -13.21
CA GLY A 112 29.73 -37.18 -12.03
C GLY A 112 28.23 -36.99 -12.29
N SER A 113 27.84 -36.40 -13.43
CA SER A 113 26.44 -36.34 -13.87
C SER A 113 25.99 -37.68 -14.48
N LYS A 114 26.86 -38.36 -15.23
CA LYS A 114 26.60 -39.72 -15.73
C LYS A 114 26.48 -40.73 -14.59
N GLN A 115 27.35 -40.66 -13.58
CA GLN A 115 27.35 -41.58 -12.45
C GLN A 115 26.08 -41.45 -11.60
N ARG A 116 25.68 -40.22 -11.24
CA ARG A 116 24.41 -39.95 -10.54
C ARG A 116 23.18 -40.44 -11.30
N ARG A 117 23.22 -40.39 -12.65
CA ARG A 117 22.11 -40.87 -13.49
C ARG A 117 22.03 -42.41 -13.51
N LEU A 118 23.15 -43.10 -13.46
CA LEU A 118 23.21 -44.56 -13.32
C LEU A 118 22.76 -45.00 -11.92
N GLU A 119 23.19 -44.29 -10.88
CA GLU A 119 22.78 -44.52 -9.49
C GLU A 119 21.28 -44.30 -9.29
N SER A 120 20.72 -43.24 -9.89
CA SER A 120 19.27 -42.99 -9.90
C SER A 120 18.51 -44.12 -10.59
N LYS A 121 18.97 -44.59 -11.76
CA LYS A 121 18.37 -45.74 -12.46
C LYS A 121 18.46 -47.03 -11.63
N ALA A 122 19.57 -47.25 -10.92
CA ALA A 122 19.75 -48.42 -10.06
C ALA A 122 18.85 -48.37 -8.82
N ARG A 123 18.61 -47.18 -8.23
CA ARG A 123 17.64 -46.98 -7.14
C ARG A 123 16.20 -47.20 -7.59
N ASP A 124 15.83 -46.68 -8.75
CA ASP A 124 14.49 -46.83 -9.31
C ASP A 124 14.18 -48.29 -9.68
N GLY A 125 15.19 -49.05 -10.14
CA GLY A 125 15.08 -50.49 -10.42
C GLY A 125 14.80 -51.32 -9.16
N ARG A 126 15.47 -51.00 -8.04
CA ARG A 126 15.25 -51.70 -6.74
C ARG A 126 13.88 -51.41 -6.15
N SER A 127 13.39 -50.17 -6.30
CA SER A 127 12.04 -49.78 -5.84
C SER A 127 10.92 -50.55 -6.57
N ARG A 128 11.10 -50.82 -7.87
CA ARG A 128 10.15 -51.62 -8.67
C ARG A 128 10.15 -53.11 -8.31
N HIS A 129 11.28 -53.66 -7.88
CA HIS A 129 11.36 -55.08 -7.48
C HIS A 129 10.69 -55.35 -6.12
N CYS A 130 10.77 -54.41 -5.16
CA CYS A 130 10.06 -54.54 -3.88
C CYS A 130 8.53 -54.42 -3.98
N ALA A 131 8.01 -53.73 -5.01
CA ALA A 131 6.58 -53.59 -5.23
C ALA A 131 5.92 -54.84 -5.86
N ALA A 132 6.69 -55.65 -6.58
CA ALA A 132 6.19 -56.85 -7.27
C ALA A 132 6.04 -58.08 -6.37
N ALA A 133 6.66 -58.09 -5.17
CA ALA A 133 6.68 -59.25 -4.28
C ALA A 133 5.53 -59.27 -3.22
N ARG A 134 4.52 -58.39 -3.31
CA ARG A 134 3.42 -58.30 -2.32
C ARG A 134 2.01 -58.58 -2.87
N SER A 135 1.89 -59.18 -4.06
CA SER A 135 0.57 -59.38 -4.69
C SER A 135 0.39 -60.75 -5.33
N THR A 136 0.67 -61.82 -4.58
CA THR A 136 0.31 -63.19 -4.98
C THR A 136 -0.22 -63.97 -3.79
N GLU A 137 -1.51 -63.78 -3.48
CA GLU A 137 -2.37 -64.80 -2.85
C GLU A 137 -3.85 -64.39 -3.01
N SER A 138 -4.71 -65.38 -3.32
CA SER A 138 -6.12 -65.31 -3.77
C SER A 138 -6.32 -64.83 -5.22
N GLY A 139 -6.97 -65.52 -6.16
CA GLY A 139 -7.90 -66.65 -6.13
C GLY A 139 -9.17 -66.25 -6.89
N GLY A 140 -9.52 -66.95 -7.98
CA GLY A 140 -10.86 -66.87 -8.58
C GLY A 140 -10.93 -66.54 -10.07
N SER A 141 -11.46 -67.49 -10.81
CA SER A 141 -11.77 -67.57 -12.24
C SER A 141 -12.79 -66.56 -12.78
N GLY A 142 -12.63 -66.13 -14.03
CA GLY A 142 -13.71 -65.55 -14.84
C GLY A 142 -13.23 -64.61 -15.96
N SER A 143 -13.05 -65.15 -17.17
CA SER A 143 -13.02 -64.37 -18.42
C SER A 143 -14.47 -64.16 -18.91
N PRO A 144 -14.82 -63.10 -19.65
CA PRO A 144 -14.36 -62.95 -21.02
C PRO A 144 -13.95 -61.53 -21.48
N ALA A 145 -13.06 -61.55 -22.48
CA ALA A 145 -12.76 -60.58 -23.54
C ALA A 145 -13.49 -59.21 -23.60
N GLY A 146 -12.72 -58.14 -23.85
CA GLY A 146 -13.21 -56.99 -24.62
C GLY A 146 -12.57 -55.63 -24.32
N ARG A 147 -11.84 -55.11 -25.32
CA ARG A 147 -11.41 -53.70 -25.53
C ARG A 147 -10.23 -53.15 -24.73
N ALA A 148 -9.08 -53.13 -25.39
CA ALA A 148 -7.97 -52.22 -25.09
C ALA A 148 -8.39 -50.77 -25.34
N THR A 149 -8.67 -50.01 -24.27
CA THR A 149 -8.69 -48.54 -24.33
C THR A 149 -7.26 -48.02 -24.37
N MET A 150 -6.86 -47.45 -25.51
CA MET A 150 -5.65 -46.63 -25.63
C MET A 150 -5.67 -45.56 -24.55
N ARG A 151 -4.69 -45.63 -23.64
CA ARG A 151 -4.45 -44.63 -22.61
C ARG A 151 -3.90 -43.38 -23.30
N ARG A 152 -4.77 -42.40 -23.60
CA ARG A 152 -4.38 -41.06 -24.07
C ARG A 152 -3.33 -40.49 -23.12
N MET A 153 -2.16 -40.13 -23.65
CA MET A 153 -1.25 -39.20 -22.96
C MET A 153 -2.03 -37.91 -22.69
N ALA A 154 -2.13 -37.52 -21.43
CA ALA A 154 -2.74 -36.26 -21.05
C ALA A 154 -1.91 -35.13 -21.67
N LYS A 155 -2.53 -34.32 -22.54
CA LYS A 155 -1.97 -33.03 -22.96
C LYS A 155 -1.81 -32.17 -21.70
N ASP A 156 -0.65 -31.55 -21.53
CA ASP A 156 -0.43 -30.51 -20.52
C ASP A 156 -1.54 -29.46 -20.68
N LYS A 157 -2.33 -29.28 -19.62
CA LYS A 157 -3.39 -28.27 -19.62
C LYS A 157 -2.72 -26.92 -19.47
N THR A 158 -2.91 -26.02 -20.41
CA THR A 158 -2.47 -24.64 -20.27
C THR A 158 -3.49 -23.85 -19.44
N ASN A 159 -3.02 -23.04 -18.49
CA ASN A 159 -3.87 -22.21 -17.65
C ASN A 159 -3.36 -20.77 -17.73
N TYR A 160 -4.24 -19.77 -17.75
CA TYR A 160 -3.87 -18.37 -17.89
C TYR A 160 -4.02 -17.68 -16.54
N THR A 161 -2.95 -17.08 -16.02
CA THR A 161 -2.94 -16.42 -14.70
C THR A 161 -2.81 -14.92 -14.88
N CYS A 162 -3.68 -14.16 -14.21
CA CYS A 162 -3.68 -12.71 -14.28
C CYS A 162 -2.49 -12.14 -13.49
N SER A 163 -1.62 -11.37 -14.14
CA SER A 163 -0.49 -10.69 -13.51
C SER A 163 -0.90 -9.64 -12.46
N GLU A 164 -2.12 -9.09 -12.57
CA GLU A 164 -2.62 -8.04 -11.68
C GLU A 164 -3.28 -8.60 -10.39
N CYS A 165 -4.08 -9.67 -10.51
CA CYS A 165 -4.86 -10.20 -9.37
C CYS A 165 -4.59 -11.68 -9.05
N GLY A 166 -3.79 -12.36 -9.87
CA GLY A 166 -3.52 -13.81 -9.73
C GLY A 166 -4.72 -14.71 -10.07
N GLY A 167 -5.80 -14.18 -10.65
CA GLY A 167 -6.95 -14.97 -11.09
C GLY A 167 -6.59 -15.90 -12.24
N THR A 168 -6.97 -17.18 -12.16
CA THR A 168 -6.66 -18.19 -13.18
C THR A 168 -7.85 -18.48 -14.09
N SER A 169 -7.62 -18.65 -15.39
CA SER A 169 -8.62 -19.03 -16.39
C SER A 169 -8.08 -20.14 -17.30
N PRO A 170 -8.85 -21.21 -17.58
CA PRO A 170 -8.42 -22.29 -18.48
C PRO A 170 -8.33 -21.88 -19.96
N LYS A 171 -8.79 -20.67 -20.31
CA LYS A 171 -8.71 -20.10 -21.65
C LYS A 171 -8.23 -18.65 -21.56
N TRP A 172 -7.46 -18.23 -22.55
CA TRP A 172 -7.08 -16.82 -22.65
C TRP A 172 -8.32 -16.01 -22.94
N LEU A 173 -8.57 -15.04 -22.07
CA LEU A 173 -9.64 -14.07 -22.22
C LEU A 173 -8.91 -12.73 -22.22
N GLY A 174 -9.06 -11.90 -23.25
CA GLY A 174 -8.38 -10.60 -23.30
C GLY A 174 -8.66 -9.69 -22.09
N LYS A 175 -9.68 -10.03 -21.29
CA LYS A 175 -10.04 -9.42 -20.01
C LYS A 175 -10.02 -10.47 -18.90
N CYS A 176 -9.35 -10.17 -17.78
CA CYS A 176 -9.36 -11.01 -16.60
C CYS A 176 -10.79 -11.12 -16.03
N PRO A 177 -11.33 -12.33 -15.83
CA PRO A 177 -12.68 -12.51 -15.29
C PRO A 177 -12.79 -12.17 -13.79
N ALA A 178 -11.66 -12.09 -13.06
CA ALA A 178 -11.64 -11.81 -11.63
C ALA A 178 -11.57 -10.30 -11.32
N CYS A 179 -10.62 -9.57 -11.93
CA CYS A 179 -10.44 -8.13 -11.66
C CYS A 179 -10.92 -7.22 -12.80
N GLY A 180 -11.30 -7.77 -13.96
CA GLY A 180 -11.74 -6.99 -15.11
C GLY A 180 -10.62 -6.26 -15.87
N ALA A 181 -9.35 -6.44 -15.50
CA ALA A 181 -8.22 -5.83 -16.17
C ALA A 181 -7.94 -6.49 -17.54
N TRP A 182 -7.61 -5.69 -18.54
CA TRP A 182 -7.33 -6.15 -19.90
C TRP A 182 -5.85 -6.54 -20.07
N ASN A 183 -5.58 -7.54 -20.91
CA ASN A 183 -4.24 -8.02 -21.28
C ASN A 183 -3.33 -8.43 -20.12
N THR A 184 -3.91 -8.76 -18.97
CA THR A 184 -3.16 -9.19 -17.77
C THR A 184 -3.01 -10.71 -17.68
N LEU A 185 -3.69 -11.49 -18.52
CA LEU A 185 -3.68 -12.96 -18.46
C LEU A 185 -2.46 -13.52 -19.21
N GLU A 186 -1.50 -14.04 -18.45
CA GLU A 186 -0.27 -14.66 -18.94
C GLU A 186 -0.39 -16.19 -18.97
N GLU A 187 0.20 -16.83 -19.99
CA GLU A 187 0.17 -18.28 -20.15
C GLU A 187 1.08 -18.96 -19.12
N THR A 188 0.46 -19.76 -18.25
CA THR A 188 1.15 -20.57 -17.24
C THR A 188 0.87 -22.05 -17.51
N VAL A 189 1.90 -22.89 -17.44
CA VAL A 189 1.72 -24.33 -17.59
C VAL A 189 0.99 -24.83 -16.34
N ALA A 190 -0.15 -25.53 -16.48
CA ALA A 190 -0.79 -26.10 -15.30
C ALA A 190 0.16 -27.13 -14.68
N GLU A 191 0.44 -26.96 -13.40
CA GLU A 191 1.29 -27.90 -12.69
C GLU A 191 0.67 -29.31 -12.75
N PRO A 192 1.45 -30.36 -13.07
CA PRO A 192 1.03 -31.69 -12.73
C PRO A 192 0.80 -31.74 -11.22
N ALA A 193 -0.26 -32.42 -10.78
CA ALA A 193 -0.54 -32.66 -9.37
C ALA A 193 0.58 -33.52 -8.75
N ALA A 194 1.73 -32.91 -8.47
CA ALA A 194 2.79 -33.51 -7.70
C ALA A 194 2.26 -33.63 -6.27
N ALA A 195 2.22 -34.86 -5.77
CA ALA A 195 1.81 -35.24 -4.43
C ALA A 195 2.77 -34.65 -3.37
N THR A 196 2.74 -33.34 -3.17
CA THR A 196 3.33 -32.67 -2.02
C THR A 196 2.27 -32.63 -0.92
N ARG A 197 2.53 -33.37 0.17
CA ARG A 197 1.67 -33.57 1.35
C ARG A 197 1.22 -32.29 2.07
N HIS A 198 1.68 -31.11 1.65
CA HIS A 198 1.43 -29.84 2.34
C HIS A 198 0.41 -28.92 1.65
N ARG A 199 -0.09 -29.26 0.45
CA ARG A 199 -1.02 -28.37 -0.29
C ARG A 199 -2.44 -28.27 0.28
N PHE A 200 -2.85 -29.20 1.15
CA PHE A 200 -4.22 -29.26 1.71
C PHE A 200 -4.26 -29.47 3.24
N GLN A 201 -3.18 -29.14 3.96
CA GLN A 201 -3.24 -29.19 5.42
C GLN A 201 -4.07 -28.00 5.94
N SER A 202 -5.19 -28.31 6.59
CA SER A 202 -6.10 -27.33 7.21
C SER A 202 -5.32 -26.37 8.13
N LEU A 203 -5.65 -25.07 8.05
CA LEU A 203 -5.07 -23.96 8.84
C LEU A 203 -5.18 -24.17 10.36
N ALA A 204 -6.06 -25.06 10.80
CA ALA A 204 -6.21 -25.51 12.17
C ALA A 204 -6.59 -27.00 12.20
N ARG A 205 -6.35 -27.69 13.32
CA ARG A 205 -7.05 -28.96 13.59
C ARG A 205 -8.55 -28.69 13.45
N SER A 206 -9.27 -29.51 12.68
CA SER A 206 -10.72 -29.38 12.56
C SER A 206 -11.31 -29.41 13.95
N GLN A 207 -11.85 -28.28 14.41
CA GLN A 207 -12.65 -28.28 15.62
C GLN A 207 -13.93 -29.07 15.34
N PRO A 208 -14.49 -29.78 16.33
CA PRO A 208 -15.81 -30.37 16.19
C PRO A 208 -16.83 -29.26 15.90
N VAL A 209 -17.90 -29.60 15.19
CA VAL A 209 -19.02 -28.68 14.98
C VAL A 209 -19.60 -28.33 16.35
N ALA A 210 -19.58 -27.06 16.70
CA ALA A 210 -20.13 -26.53 17.94
C ALA A 210 -21.17 -25.45 17.61
N THR A 211 -22.22 -25.34 18.42
CA THR A 211 -23.17 -24.24 18.29
C THR A 211 -22.46 -22.95 18.67
N LEU A 212 -22.69 -21.85 17.95
CA LEU A 212 -22.00 -20.58 18.24
C LEU A 212 -22.17 -20.14 19.71
N SER A 213 -23.31 -20.43 20.33
CA SER A 213 -23.60 -20.15 21.74
C SER A 213 -22.84 -21.01 22.74
N GLU A 214 -22.24 -22.12 22.29
CA GLU A 214 -21.45 -23.05 23.11
C GLU A 214 -19.95 -22.79 22.99
N ILE A 215 -19.55 -21.84 22.12
CA ILE A 215 -18.16 -21.42 21.96
C ILE A 215 -17.90 -20.32 22.98
N ASP A 216 -17.08 -20.62 24.00
CA ASP A 216 -16.61 -19.62 24.94
C ASP A 216 -15.84 -18.53 24.20
N ALA A 217 -16.41 -17.32 24.18
CA ALA A 217 -15.75 -16.12 23.69
C ALA A 217 -14.72 -15.64 24.72
N ALA A 218 -13.62 -16.37 24.85
CA ALA A 218 -12.50 -15.92 25.65
C ALA A 218 -11.86 -14.70 24.96
N ASP A 219 -11.75 -13.58 25.70
CA ASP A 219 -10.98 -12.42 25.24
C ASP A 219 -9.57 -12.87 24.87
N VAL A 220 -9.18 -12.59 23.62
CA VAL A 220 -7.87 -13.00 23.10
C VAL A 220 -6.79 -12.25 23.88
N ALA A 221 -5.95 -12.98 24.61
CA ALA A 221 -4.84 -12.39 25.35
C ALA A 221 -3.91 -11.62 24.40
N ARG A 222 -3.64 -10.35 24.73
CA ARG A 222 -2.78 -9.46 23.95
C ARG A 222 -1.48 -9.21 24.68
N THR A 223 -0.38 -9.24 23.94
CA THR A 223 0.93 -8.83 24.46
C THR A 223 1.24 -7.42 23.95
N PRO A 224 1.42 -6.42 24.81
CA PRO A 224 1.85 -5.10 24.38
C PRO A 224 3.24 -5.15 23.73
N THR A 225 3.43 -4.41 22.64
CA THR A 225 4.72 -4.27 21.94
C THR A 225 5.70 -3.37 22.70
N GLY A 226 5.22 -2.60 23.68
CA GLY A 226 6.00 -1.57 24.37
C GLY A 226 6.02 -0.24 23.63
N ILE A 227 5.34 -0.15 22.48
CA ILE A 227 5.14 1.09 21.72
C ILE A 227 3.64 1.42 21.75
N GLU A 228 3.23 2.34 22.62
CA GLU A 228 1.82 2.63 22.91
C GLU A 228 0.98 2.94 21.66
N GLU A 229 1.50 3.76 20.75
CA GLU A 229 0.79 4.12 19.51
C GLU A 229 0.67 2.93 18.54
N LEU A 230 1.62 1.99 18.54
CA LEU A 230 1.52 0.75 17.76
C LEU A 230 0.51 -0.21 18.40
N ASP A 231 0.54 -0.34 19.73
CA ASP A 231 -0.40 -1.15 20.49
C ASP A 231 -1.83 -0.68 20.27
N ARG A 232 -2.06 0.64 20.29
CA ARG A 232 -3.36 1.24 19.96
C ARG A 232 -3.87 0.79 18.59
N VAL A 233 -3.04 0.90 17.56
CA VAL A 233 -3.41 0.52 16.19
C VAL A 233 -3.70 -0.98 16.06
N LEU A 234 -2.99 -1.82 16.80
CA LEU A 234 -3.23 -3.26 16.89
C LEU A 234 -4.46 -3.62 17.76
N GLY A 235 -5.07 -2.64 18.46
CA GLY A 235 -6.21 -2.84 19.35
C GLY A 235 -5.83 -3.27 20.77
N GLY A 236 -4.59 -3.01 21.20
CA GLY A 236 -4.06 -3.28 22.54
C GLY A 236 -2.78 -4.11 22.57
N GLY A 237 -2.26 -4.53 21.40
CA GLY A 237 -1.03 -5.32 21.30
C GLY A 237 -1.13 -6.47 20.30
N ILE A 238 -0.10 -7.32 20.28
CA ILE A 238 -0.02 -8.49 19.38
C ILE A 238 -0.88 -9.64 19.90
N VAL A 239 -1.41 -10.42 18.96
CA VAL A 239 -2.27 -11.59 19.22
C VAL A 239 -1.51 -12.86 18.83
N ALA A 240 -1.50 -13.85 19.71
CA ALA A 240 -0.87 -15.15 19.44
C ALA A 240 -1.45 -15.81 18.18
N GLY A 241 -0.57 -16.34 17.31
CA GLY A 241 -0.95 -16.87 16.00
C GLY A 241 -1.58 -15.85 15.04
N GLY A 242 -1.55 -14.55 15.37
CA GLY A 242 -2.03 -13.47 14.52
C GLY A 242 -1.06 -13.15 13.39
N VAL A 243 -1.59 -12.73 12.25
CA VAL A 243 -0.77 -12.25 11.13
C VAL A 243 -1.09 -10.80 10.82
N VAL A 244 -0.07 -9.95 10.87
CA VAL A 244 -0.16 -8.52 10.59
C VAL A 244 0.63 -8.19 9.33
N LEU A 245 0.04 -7.45 8.40
CA LEU A 245 0.74 -6.85 7.27
C LEU A 245 0.99 -5.37 7.55
N ILE A 246 2.24 -4.92 7.42
CA ILE A 246 2.58 -3.49 7.44
C ILE A 246 2.99 -3.06 6.03
N GLY A 247 2.09 -2.37 5.36
CA GLY A 247 2.29 -1.73 4.07
C GLY A 247 2.85 -0.32 4.21
N GLY A 248 3.60 0.16 3.22
CA GLY A 248 3.98 1.58 3.13
C GLY A 248 5.11 1.83 2.16
N ASP A 249 5.35 3.11 1.85
CA ASP A 249 6.38 3.52 0.91
C ASP A 249 7.79 3.10 1.38
N PRO A 250 8.72 2.79 0.47
CA PRO A 250 10.13 2.57 0.81
C PRO A 250 10.69 3.78 1.58
N GLY A 251 11.46 3.51 2.65
CA GLY A 251 12.07 4.57 3.46
C GLY A 251 11.16 5.30 4.44
N ILE A 252 9.85 4.97 4.52
CA ILE A 252 8.91 5.63 5.46
C ILE A 252 9.23 5.36 6.94
N GLY A 253 9.92 4.25 7.24
CA GLY A 253 10.31 3.85 8.60
C GLY A 253 9.77 2.49 9.07
N LYS A 254 9.22 1.64 8.20
CA LYS A 254 8.66 0.30 8.56
C LYS A 254 9.64 -0.56 9.35
N SER A 255 10.84 -0.83 8.80
CA SER A 255 11.87 -1.62 9.48
C SER A 255 12.36 -0.96 10.77
N THR A 256 12.37 0.38 10.84
CA THR A 256 12.74 1.12 12.06
C THR A 256 11.72 0.87 13.18
N LEU A 257 10.42 1.04 12.88
CA LEU A 257 9.34 0.79 13.84
C LEU A 257 9.37 -0.66 14.34
N LEU A 258 9.55 -1.61 13.42
CA LEU A 258 9.56 -3.03 13.74
C LEU A 258 10.79 -3.46 14.52
N LEU A 259 11.98 -2.93 14.20
CA LEU A 259 13.17 -3.23 14.97
C LEU A 259 13.05 -2.70 16.41
N GLN A 260 12.48 -1.50 16.61
CA GLN A 260 12.19 -0.98 17.95
C GLN A 260 11.16 -1.85 18.70
N ALA A 261 10.09 -2.28 18.03
CA ALA A 261 9.06 -3.13 18.63
C ALA A 261 9.62 -4.52 19.02
N VAL A 262 10.41 -5.13 18.12
CA VAL A 262 11.03 -6.44 18.33
C VAL A 262 12.05 -6.38 19.46
N ASP A 263 12.81 -5.29 19.58
CA ASP A 263 13.74 -5.08 20.69
C ASP A 263 13.01 -5.01 22.04
N ALA A 264 11.95 -4.21 22.15
CA ALA A 264 11.13 -4.11 23.36
C ALA A 264 10.48 -5.46 23.72
N LEU A 265 9.97 -6.20 22.73
CA LEU A 265 9.42 -7.54 22.91
C LEU A 265 10.48 -8.58 23.29
N SER A 266 11.72 -8.45 22.83
CA SER A 266 12.81 -9.40 23.13
C SER A 266 13.14 -9.50 24.61
N ALA A 267 12.77 -8.49 25.40
CA ALA A 267 12.89 -8.50 26.86
C ALA A 267 11.88 -9.43 27.54
N GLN A 268 10.74 -9.72 26.89
CA GLN A 268 9.60 -10.43 27.47
C GLN A 268 9.36 -11.80 26.83
N MET A 269 9.75 -11.98 25.57
CA MET A 269 9.46 -13.19 24.80
C MET A 269 10.56 -13.50 23.78
N ARG A 270 10.55 -14.74 23.27
CA ARG A 270 11.44 -15.15 22.19
C ARG A 270 10.97 -14.50 20.89
N VAL A 271 11.82 -13.66 20.31
CA VAL A 271 11.55 -12.97 19.04
C VAL A 271 12.52 -13.40 17.95
N LEU A 272 12.08 -13.35 16.69
CA LEU A 272 12.89 -13.59 15.50
C LEU A 272 12.67 -12.49 14.47
N TYR A 273 13.75 -11.87 13.99
CA TYR A 273 13.73 -10.91 12.89
C TYR A 273 14.34 -11.56 11.65
N VAL A 274 13.51 -11.85 10.65
CA VAL A 274 13.96 -12.39 9.36
C VAL A 274 14.10 -11.23 8.39
N SER A 275 15.30 -11.01 7.88
CA SER A 275 15.55 -10.01 6.86
C SER A 275 15.93 -10.65 5.54
N GLY A 276 15.26 -10.22 4.48
CA GLY A 276 15.62 -10.55 3.10
C GLY A 276 16.22 -9.38 2.32
N GLU A 277 16.08 -8.15 2.83
CA GLU A 277 16.62 -6.94 2.18
C GLU A 277 17.98 -6.51 2.75
N GLU A 278 18.19 -6.62 4.06
CA GLU A 278 19.38 -6.14 4.74
C GLU A 278 20.22 -7.30 5.28
N SER A 279 21.55 -7.15 5.23
CA SER A 279 22.45 -8.08 5.92
C SER A 279 22.40 -7.88 7.43
N GLY A 280 22.75 -8.93 8.20
CA GLY A 280 22.84 -8.83 9.66
C GLY A 280 23.78 -7.72 10.14
N ALA A 281 24.85 -7.41 9.40
CA ALA A 281 25.75 -6.31 9.70
C ALA A 281 25.08 -4.93 9.53
N GLN A 282 24.24 -4.74 8.51
CA GLN A 282 23.48 -3.50 8.31
C GLN A 282 22.43 -3.31 9.41
N LEU A 283 21.73 -4.37 9.80
CA LEU A 283 20.79 -4.33 10.93
C LEU A 283 21.49 -3.97 12.24
N ALA A 284 22.67 -4.54 12.50
CA ALA A 284 23.47 -4.22 13.69
C ALA A 284 23.95 -2.76 13.71
N LEU A 285 24.26 -2.16 12.55
CA LEU A 285 24.57 -0.73 12.48
C LEU A 285 23.33 0.13 12.74
N ARG A 286 22.15 -0.28 12.26
CA ARG A 286 20.88 0.43 12.54
C ARG A 286 20.50 0.35 14.02
N SER A 287 20.62 -0.81 14.66
CA SER A 287 20.28 -0.97 16.08
C SER A 287 21.10 -0.02 16.97
N ARG A 288 22.41 0.11 16.70
CA ARG A 288 23.28 1.07 17.40
C ARG A 288 22.83 2.52 17.23
N ARG A 289 22.44 2.92 16.01
CA ARG A 289 21.93 4.29 15.75
C ARG A 289 20.63 4.57 16.49
N LEU A 290 19.80 3.56 16.65
CA LEU A 290 18.54 3.64 17.40
C LEU A 290 18.76 3.60 18.93
N GLY A 291 20.01 3.44 19.40
CA GLY A 291 20.33 3.32 20.82
C GLY A 291 19.90 1.98 21.44
N LEU A 292 19.77 0.93 20.62
CA LEU A 292 19.39 -0.42 21.04
C LEU A 292 20.64 -1.25 21.40
N ASP A 293 21.54 -0.66 22.20
CA ASP A 293 22.76 -1.29 22.64
C ASP A 293 22.42 -2.39 23.68
N GLY A 294 22.81 -3.63 23.40
CA GLY A 294 22.45 -4.79 24.25
C GLY A 294 21.16 -5.52 23.82
N SER A 295 20.65 -5.24 22.63
CA SER A 295 19.53 -5.92 22.01
C SER A 295 19.66 -7.45 22.07
N ARG A 296 18.59 -8.14 22.50
CA ARG A 296 18.48 -9.62 22.51
C ARG A 296 17.81 -10.16 21.26
N VAL A 297 17.63 -9.33 20.25
CA VAL A 297 16.94 -9.67 19.01
C VAL A 297 17.74 -10.69 18.23
N ARG A 298 17.08 -11.81 17.91
CA ARG A 298 17.64 -12.87 17.09
C ARG A 298 17.35 -12.54 15.63
N VAL A 299 18.38 -12.53 14.79
CA VAL A 299 18.27 -12.14 13.38
C VAL A 299 18.61 -13.32 12.48
N LEU A 300 17.81 -13.51 11.43
CA LEU A 300 18.06 -14.44 10.34
C LEU A 300 18.08 -13.68 9.01
N ALA A 301 19.21 -13.71 8.30
CA ALA A 301 19.29 -13.19 6.94
C ALA A 301 19.04 -14.33 5.95
N GLU A 302 17.78 -14.52 5.54
CA GLU A 302 17.36 -15.61 4.65
C GLU A 302 16.14 -15.18 3.84
N ILE A 303 16.09 -15.63 2.59
CA ILE A 303 15.02 -15.33 1.61
C ILE A 303 14.29 -16.60 1.17
N HIS A 304 14.79 -17.78 1.50
CA HIS A 304 14.16 -19.06 1.15
C HIS A 304 13.08 -19.45 2.18
N LEU A 305 11.83 -19.54 1.73
CA LEU A 305 10.66 -19.73 2.58
C LEU A 305 10.75 -21.01 3.42
N GLU A 306 11.16 -22.13 2.83
CA GLU A 306 11.21 -23.42 3.51
C GLU A 306 12.23 -23.41 4.66
N LYS A 307 13.36 -22.71 4.49
CA LYS A 307 14.34 -22.54 5.57
C LYS A 307 13.84 -21.60 6.67
N ILE A 308 13.10 -20.56 6.30
CA ILE A 308 12.47 -19.65 7.27
C ILE A 308 11.47 -20.43 8.13
N GLN A 309 10.60 -21.24 7.51
CA GLN A 309 9.65 -22.10 8.21
C GLN A 309 10.35 -23.11 9.12
N ALA A 310 11.37 -23.81 8.62
CA ALA A 310 12.15 -24.75 9.43
C ALA A 310 12.82 -24.06 10.64
N THR A 311 13.26 -22.81 10.48
CA THR A 311 13.83 -22.03 11.59
C THR A 311 12.75 -21.63 12.59
N ILE A 312 11.58 -21.20 12.15
CA ILE A 312 10.44 -20.92 13.04
C ILE A 312 10.05 -22.18 13.82
N ASP A 313 9.99 -23.32 13.16
CA ASP A 313 9.66 -24.60 13.80
C ASP A 313 10.72 -25.04 14.82
N ALA A 314 12.01 -24.87 14.51
CA ALA A 314 13.09 -25.22 15.42
C ALA A 314 13.20 -24.26 16.62
N GLU A 315 13.01 -22.97 16.37
CA GLU A 315 13.25 -21.93 17.37
C GLU A 315 12.01 -21.53 18.16
N GLN A 316 10.82 -21.92 17.72
CA GLN A 316 9.52 -21.63 18.34
C GLN A 316 9.46 -20.18 18.88
N PRO A 317 9.71 -19.16 18.04
CA PRO A 317 9.58 -17.77 18.49
C PRO A 317 8.10 -17.48 18.77
N ALA A 318 7.83 -16.67 19.79
CA ALA A 318 6.47 -16.23 20.06
C ALA A 318 6.07 -15.04 19.15
N PHE A 319 7.06 -14.28 18.65
CA PHE A 319 6.86 -13.20 17.68
C PHE A 319 7.94 -13.24 16.58
N CYS A 320 7.53 -13.09 15.31
CA CYS A 320 8.42 -13.14 14.15
C CYS A 320 8.12 -11.98 13.18
N VAL A 321 9.16 -11.31 12.69
CA VAL A 321 9.07 -10.29 11.64
C VAL A 321 9.70 -10.82 10.36
N ILE A 322 9.03 -10.61 9.22
CA ILE A 322 9.52 -10.93 7.87
C ILE A 322 9.68 -9.63 7.08
N ASP A 323 10.92 -9.16 6.93
CA ASP A 323 11.28 -7.88 6.29
C ASP A 323 12.18 -8.07 5.05
N SER A 324 11.65 -8.15 3.83
CA SER A 324 10.25 -7.97 3.42
C SER A 324 9.71 -9.19 2.66
N ILE A 325 8.39 -9.33 2.62
CA ILE A 325 7.73 -10.47 1.96
C ILE A 325 8.01 -10.52 0.45
N GLN A 326 8.32 -9.38 -0.19
CA GLN A 326 8.67 -9.31 -1.60
C GLN A 326 9.95 -10.09 -1.95
N THR A 327 10.87 -10.22 -1.00
CA THR A 327 12.14 -10.90 -1.21
C THR A 327 12.08 -12.42 -0.99
N VAL A 328 11.05 -12.89 -0.27
CA VAL A 328 10.94 -14.29 0.14
C VAL A 328 10.44 -15.13 -1.02
N TYR A 329 11.09 -16.26 -1.31
CA TYR A 329 10.71 -17.19 -2.39
C TYR A 329 10.62 -18.64 -1.94
N SER A 330 9.83 -19.42 -2.69
CA SER A 330 9.69 -20.86 -2.53
C SER A 330 10.04 -21.56 -3.84
N ASP A 331 10.84 -22.63 -3.75
CA ASP A 331 11.20 -23.48 -4.90
C ASP A 331 10.01 -24.33 -5.39
N GLN A 332 8.92 -24.39 -4.61
CA GLN A 332 7.71 -25.12 -4.99
C GLN A 332 6.90 -24.38 -6.05
N LEU A 333 7.21 -23.11 -6.32
CA LEU A 333 6.53 -22.29 -7.32
C LEU A 333 7.45 -22.05 -8.51
N THR A 334 6.89 -22.19 -9.71
CA THR A 334 7.60 -21.93 -10.98
C THR A 334 7.68 -20.44 -11.34
N SER A 335 6.94 -19.58 -10.63
CA SER A 335 6.92 -18.13 -10.81
C SER A 335 8.20 -17.46 -10.30
N ALA A 336 8.63 -16.40 -10.99
CA ALA A 336 9.84 -15.66 -10.60
C ALA A 336 9.71 -15.05 -9.19
N PRO A 337 10.82 -14.98 -8.41
CA PRO A 337 10.82 -14.31 -7.13
C PRO A 337 10.37 -12.84 -7.22
N GLY A 338 9.57 -12.40 -6.25
CA GLY A 338 8.97 -11.04 -6.22
C GLY A 338 7.72 -10.88 -7.08
N SER A 339 7.31 -11.90 -7.84
CA SER A 339 6.03 -11.90 -8.55
C SER A 339 4.84 -11.96 -7.59
N VAL A 340 3.69 -11.44 -8.03
CA VAL A 340 2.45 -11.42 -7.24
C VAL A 340 2.04 -12.82 -6.76
N ALA A 341 2.16 -13.83 -7.62
CA ALA A 341 1.84 -15.21 -7.28
C ALA A 341 2.74 -15.76 -6.16
N GLN A 342 4.04 -15.49 -6.26
CA GLN A 342 5.03 -15.96 -5.30
C GLN A 342 4.87 -15.27 -3.93
N VAL A 343 4.68 -13.95 -3.91
CA VAL A 343 4.40 -13.18 -2.68
C VAL A 343 3.11 -13.66 -2.00
N ARG A 344 2.04 -13.86 -2.78
CA ARG A 344 0.74 -14.32 -2.28
C ARG A 344 0.83 -15.70 -1.63
N GLU A 345 1.48 -16.65 -2.27
CA GLU A 345 1.60 -18.01 -1.74
C GLU A 345 2.55 -18.06 -0.54
N CYS A 346 3.67 -17.33 -0.56
CA CYS A 346 4.55 -17.22 0.61
C CYS A 346 3.82 -16.66 1.82
N ALA A 347 3.03 -15.59 1.66
CA ALA A 347 2.22 -15.02 2.72
C ALA A 347 1.15 -16.01 3.23
N ALA A 348 0.51 -16.77 2.35
CA ALA A 348 -0.47 -17.79 2.74
C ALA A 348 0.18 -18.92 3.55
N GLN A 349 1.38 -19.36 3.17
CA GLN A 349 2.14 -20.38 3.90
C GLN A 349 2.63 -19.89 5.26
N LEU A 350 3.15 -18.66 5.34
CA LEU A 350 3.52 -18.04 6.61
C LEU A 350 2.30 -17.87 7.52
N THR A 351 1.14 -17.55 6.94
CA THR A 351 -0.12 -17.48 7.70
C THR A 351 -0.52 -18.84 8.28
N ARG A 352 -0.37 -19.92 7.51
CA ARG A 352 -0.54 -21.28 8.02
C ARG A 352 0.43 -21.58 9.17
N THR A 353 1.70 -21.22 8.99
CA THR A 353 2.76 -21.41 9.99
C THR A 353 2.44 -20.68 11.29
N ALA A 354 1.98 -19.43 11.22
CA ALA A 354 1.55 -18.64 12.38
C ALA A 354 0.42 -19.33 13.17
N LYS A 355 -0.61 -19.80 12.47
CA LYS A 355 -1.77 -20.47 13.08
C LYS A 355 -1.42 -21.82 13.68
N SER A 356 -0.53 -22.60 13.04
CA SER A 356 -0.16 -23.93 13.54
C SER A 356 0.83 -23.89 14.71
N SER A 357 1.77 -22.94 14.69
CA SER A 357 2.79 -22.78 15.74
C SER A 357 2.34 -21.92 16.92
N GLY A 358 1.32 -21.06 16.73
CA GLY A 358 0.95 -20.02 17.69
C GLY A 358 1.87 -18.80 17.65
N THR A 359 2.88 -18.77 16.77
CA THR A 359 3.75 -17.59 16.57
C THR A 359 2.96 -16.45 15.94
N SER A 360 3.03 -15.25 16.54
CA SER A 360 2.55 -14.03 15.89
C SER A 360 3.53 -13.58 14.80
N ILE A 361 3.07 -13.38 13.57
CA ILE A 361 3.93 -13.01 12.43
C ILE A 361 3.56 -11.63 11.88
N VAL A 362 4.56 -10.78 11.69
CA VAL A 362 4.43 -9.50 10.96
C VAL A 362 5.12 -9.60 9.60
N LEU A 363 4.38 -9.30 8.55
CA LEU A 363 4.87 -9.24 7.18
C LEU A 363 5.07 -7.78 6.78
N VAL A 364 6.28 -7.42 6.35
CA VAL A 364 6.54 -6.10 5.77
C VAL A 364 6.28 -6.13 4.28
N GLY A 365 5.45 -5.19 3.81
CA GLY A 365 5.16 -5.00 2.39
C GLY A 365 5.52 -3.59 1.92
N HIS A 366 6.30 -3.48 0.84
CA HIS A 366 6.49 -2.24 0.12
C HIS A 366 5.30 -1.89 -0.78
N VAL A 367 4.88 -0.63 -0.76
CA VAL A 367 3.96 -0.06 -1.76
C VAL A 367 4.81 0.53 -2.88
N THR A 368 4.59 0.08 -4.12
CA THR A 368 5.19 0.72 -5.30
C THR A 368 4.16 1.61 -5.98
N LYS A 369 4.58 2.78 -6.48
CA LYS A 369 3.70 3.80 -7.09
C LYS A 369 3.06 3.36 -8.40
N GLU A 370 3.50 2.24 -8.97
CA GLU A 370 3.11 1.75 -10.30
C GLU A 370 2.25 0.49 -10.27
N GLY A 371 1.86 -0.04 -9.09
CA GLY A 371 1.03 -1.25 -8.98
C GLY A 371 1.70 -2.55 -9.45
N ALA A 372 2.87 -2.48 -10.12
CA ALA A 372 3.53 -3.60 -10.78
C ALA A 372 4.25 -4.59 -9.84
N LEU A 373 4.50 -4.22 -8.58
CA LEU A 373 5.01 -5.14 -7.57
C LEU A 373 3.94 -5.37 -6.52
N ALA A 374 3.56 -6.65 -6.34
CA ALA A 374 2.61 -7.19 -5.38
C ALA A 374 2.30 -6.23 -4.23
N GLY A 375 1.39 -5.30 -4.47
CA GLY A 375 1.04 -4.28 -3.50
C GLY A 375 0.43 -4.95 -2.26
N PRO A 376 0.45 -4.30 -1.09
CA PRO A 376 -0.16 -4.84 0.12
C PRO A 376 -1.62 -5.27 -0.09
N ARG A 377 -2.32 -4.62 -1.04
CA ARG A 377 -3.69 -4.95 -1.50
C ARG A 377 -3.91 -6.41 -1.87
N VAL A 378 -2.91 -7.08 -2.45
CA VAL A 378 -3.02 -8.51 -2.81
C VAL A 378 -3.04 -9.39 -1.55
N LEU A 379 -2.37 -8.95 -0.49
CA LEU A 379 -2.23 -9.68 0.76
C LEU A 379 -3.32 -9.32 1.80
N GLU A 380 -4.05 -8.22 1.61
CA GLU A 380 -5.05 -7.71 2.55
C GLU A 380 -6.09 -8.77 2.97
N HIS A 381 -6.50 -9.63 2.05
CA HIS A 381 -7.51 -10.66 2.33
C HIS A 381 -6.94 -11.88 3.07
N ILE A 382 -5.62 -12.10 2.99
CA ILE A 382 -4.94 -13.29 3.51
C ILE A 382 -4.61 -13.13 5.00
N VAL A 383 -4.20 -11.93 5.39
CA VAL A 383 -3.76 -11.61 6.77
C VAL A 383 -4.94 -11.25 7.68
N ASP A 384 -4.72 -11.27 8.99
CA ASP A 384 -5.75 -10.90 9.95
C ASP A 384 -5.87 -9.39 10.13
N THR A 385 -4.72 -8.71 10.14
CA THR A 385 -4.61 -7.26 10.35
C THR A 385 -3.77 -6.62 9.25
N VAL A 386 -4.20 -5.47 8.74
CA VAL A 386 -3.50 -4.68 7.72
C VAL A 386 -3.29 -3.28 8.26
N LEU A 387 -2.03 -2.88 8.36
CA LEU A 387 -1.60 -1.56 8.74
C LEU A 387 -0.94 -0.88 7.54
N TYR A 388 -1.26 0.40 7.33
CA TYR A 388 -0.59 1.25 6.37
C TYR A 388 0.24 2.30 7.09
N PHE A 389 1.52 2.37 6.73
CA PHE A 389 2.44 3.39 7.19
C PHE A 389 2.52 4.50 6.14
N GLU A 390 1.94 5.63 6.48
CA GLU A 390 1.80 6.81 5.63
C GLU A 390 2.63 7.96 6.19
N GLY A 391 3.05 8.87 5.32
CA GLY A 391 3.68 10.11 5.73
C GLY A 391 4.10 10.95 4.53
N ASP A 392 3.88 12.25 4.64
CA ASP A 392 4.35 13.20 3.63
C ASP A 392 5.86 13.40 3.79
N THR A 393 6.55 13.50 2.65
CA THR A 393 7.95 13.93 2.55
C THR A 393 8.25 15.25 3.27
N HIS A 394 7.29 16.17 3.34
CA HIS A 394 7.46 17.46 4.00
C HIS A 394 7.12 17.48 5.50
N SER A 395 6.53 16.40 6.02
CA SER A 395 6.21 16.28 7.44
C SER A 395 7.29 15.49 8.17
N SER A 396 7.62 15.87 9.41
CA SER A 396 8.42 15.04 10.32
C SER A 396 7.60 13.90 10.94
N PHE A 397 6.28 13.94 10.75
CA PHE A 397 5.35 12.96 11.29
C PHE A 397 5.03 11.85 10.30
N ARG A 398 4.72 10.69 10.86
CA ARG A 398 4.38 9.46 10.16
C ARG A 398 3.15 8.87 10.84
N LEU A 399 2.20 8.37 10.06
CA LEU A 399 0.92 7.86 10.52
C LEU A 399 0.87 6.37 10.24
N VAL A 400 0.54 5.55 11.24
CA VAL A 400 0.22 4.14 11.03
C VAL A 400 -1.28 3.97 11.19
N ARG A 401 -1.96 3.47 10.16
CA ARG A 401 -3.42 3.34 10.12
C ARG A 401 -3.82 1.88 9.96
N ALA A 402 -4.76 1.41 10.78
CA ALA A 402 -5.36 0.08 10.59
C ALA A 402 -6.48 0.12 9.53
N ILE A 403 -6.28 -0.53 8.38
CA ILE A 403 -7.31 -0.65 7.32
C ILE A 403 -8.14 -1.93 7.48
N LYS A 404 -7.54 -2.96 8.08
CA LYS A 404 -8.22 -4.20 8.46
C LYS A 404 -7.72 -4.59 9.84
N ASN A 405 -8.61 -4.87 10.77
CA ASN A 405 -8.23 -5.42 12.07
C ASN A 405 -9.30 -6.40 12.54
N ARG A 406 -9.01 -7.70 12.49
CA ARG A 406 -9.92 -8.73 13.01
C ARG A 406 -9.97 -8.78 14.53
N TYR A 407 -9.00 -8.16 15.18
CA TYR A 407 -8.84 -8.18 16.63
C TYR A 407 -9.11 -6.81 17.24
N GLY A 408 -9.52 -5.78 16.50
CA GLY A 408 -9.61 -4.43 17.04
C GLY A 408 -10.42 -3.49 16.15
N ALA A 409 -10.47 -2.22 16.53
CA ALA A 409 -11.16 -1.22 15.74
C ALA A 409 -10.42 -0.98 14.40
N VAL A 410 -11.22 -0.80 13.35
CA VAL A 410 -10.74 -0.39 12.03
C VAL A 410 -10.59 1.13 12.01
N ASN A 411 -9.65 1.63 11.22
CA ASN A 411 -9.29 3.04 11.06
C ASN A 411 -8.62 3.69 12.29
N GLU A 412 -8.21 2.92 13.31
CA GLU A 412 -7.34 3.44 14.38
C GLU A 412 -6.02 3.97 13.81
N ILE A 413 -5.49 5.04 14.43
CA ILE A 413 -4.25 5.71 14.01
C ILE A 413 -3.26 5.85 15.16
N GLY A 414 -2.03 5.45 14.87
CA GLY A 414 -0.84 5.73 15.65
C GLY A 414 -0.03 6.84 14.99
N VAL A 415 0.30 7.89 15.73
CA VAL A 415 1.08 9.02 15.22
C VAL A 415 2.51 8.92 15.75
N PHE A 416 3.48 9.03 14.84
CA PHE A 416 4.90 8.92 15.14
C PHE A 416 5.67 10.12 14.61
N ALA A 417 6.66 10.58 15.37
CA ALA A 417 7.64 11.56 14.91
C ALA A 417 8.95 10.84 14.57
N MET A 418 9.52 11.14 13.41
CA MET A 418 10.85 10.66 13.04
C MET A 418 11.91 11.51 13.74
N THR A 419 12.76 10.88 14.55
CA THR A 419 13.85 11.51 15.28
C THR A 419 15.18 10.88 14.90
N GLU A 420 16.30 11.46 15.33
CA GLU A 420 17.64 10.88 15.13
C GLU A 420 17.79 9.49 15.74
N ARG A 421 17.05 9.21 16.83
CA ARG A 421 17.04 7.91 17.53
C ARG A 421 15.95 6.96 17.04
N GLY A 422 15.28 7.26 15.94
CA GLY A 422 14.19 6.45 15.39
C GLY A 422 12.81 7.07 15.56
N LEU A 423 11.78 6.23 15.55
CA LEU A 423 10.38 6.66 15.63
C LEU A 423 9.92 6.76 17.08
N LYS A 424 9.34 7.91 17.43
CA LYS A 424 8.75 8.16 18.75
C LYS A 424 7.25 8.38 18.62
N GLY A 425 6.46 7.64 19.41
CA GLY A 425 5.01 7.84 19.47
C GLY A 425 4.64 9.24 19.98
N VAL A 426 3.63 9.84 19.38
CA VAL A 426 3.10 11.16 19.74
C VAL A 426 1.76 10.97 20.43
N ALA A 427 1.75 11.07 21.77
CA ALA A 427 0.54 10.91 22.57
C ALA A 427 -0.52 11.99 22.28
N ASN A 428 -0.09 13.23 22.03
CA ASN A 428 -0.95 14.35 21.69
C ASN A 428 -0.68 14.85 20.26
N PRO A 429 -1.26 14.21 19.23
CA PRO A 429 -1.07 14.61 17.84
C PRO A 429 -1.76 15.94 17.52
N SER A 430 -2.79 16.33 18.28
CA SER A 430 -3.50 17.60 18.07
C SER A 430 -2.56 18.81 18.22
N ALA A 431 -1.51 18.71 19.05
CA ALA A 431 -0.49 19.76 19.15
C ALA A 431 0.27 20.03 17.84
N ILE A 432 0.24 19.10 16.88
CA ILE A 432 0.86 19.25 15.56
C ILE A 432 -0.03 20.09 14.63
N PHE A 433 -1.35 19.94 14.77
CA PHE A 433 -2.35 20.50 13.86
C PHE A 433 -2.96 21.80 14.37
N LEU A 434 -2.60 22.21 15.59
CA LEU A 434 -2.91 23.51 16.18
C LEU A 434 -1.71 24.43 15.99
N SER A 435 -1.92 25.60 15.37
CA SER A 435 -0.87 26.60 15.25
C SER A 435 -0.48 27.16 16.62
N THR A 436 0.79 27.52 16.76
CA THR A 436 1.37 28.08 17.99
C THR A 436 1.18 29.61 18.08
N HIS A 437 0.12 30.17 17.49
CA HIS A 437 -0.11 31.60 17.58
C HIS A 437 -0.29 32.01 19.05
N GLY A 438 0.47 33.01 19.50
CA GLY A 438 0.39 33.52 20.87
C GLY A 438 -0.94 34.19 21.18
N GLU A 439 -1.63 34.68 20.13
CA GLU A 439 -2.92 35.36 20.21
C GLU A 439 -3.90 34.84 19.14
N PRO A 440 -5.23 34.91 19.37
CA PRO A 440 -6.23 34.54 18.37
C PRO A 440 -6.15 35.39 17.10
N VAL A 441 -6.17 34.74 15.93
CA VAL A 441 -6.08 35.39 14.61
C VAL A 441 -7.40 35.29 13.82
N PRO A 442 -7.80 36.35 13.09
CA PRO A 442 -8.94 36.27 12.18
C PRO A 442 -8.76 35.17 11.14
N GLY A 443 -9.85 34.50 10.80
CA GLY A 443 -9.84 33.44 9.81
C GLY A 443 -9.40 32.08 10.32
N SER A 444 -9.07 31.93 11.61
CA SER A 444 -8.69 30.65 12.21
C SER A 444 -9.85 30.05 13.01
N CYS A 445 -10.20 28.80 12.72
CA CYS A 445 -11.20 28.01 13.44
C CYS A 445 -10.71 26.60 13.66
N VAL A 446 -10.73 26.12 14.91
CA VAL A 446 -10.38 24.74 15.22
C VAL A 446 -11.61 23.85 15.06
N MET A 447 -11.45 22.74 14.36
CA MET A 447 -12.45 21.68 14.31
C MET A 447 -11.96 20.42 15.01
N VAL A 448 -12.90 19.57 15.41
CA VAL A 448 -12.57 18.20 15.82
C VAL A 448 -12.98 17.27 14.69
N THR A 449 -12.02 16.69 13.98
CA THR A 449 -12.25 15.68 12.93
C THR A 449 -12.13 14.27 13.51
N LEU A 450 -12.78 13.28 12.90
CA LEU A 450 -12.52 11.89 13.21
C LEU A 450 -11.59 11.28 12.18
N GLU A 451 -10.50 10.74 12.67
CA GLU A 451 -9.59 9.93 11.90
C GLU A 451 -9.75 8.48 12.37
N GLY A 452 -10.66 7.79 11.69
CA GLY A 452 -11.27 6.54 12.16
C GLY A 452 -12.06 6.73 13.43
N THR A 453 -11.53 6.22 14.53
CA THR A 453 -12.12 6.32 15.87
C THR A 453 -11.45 7.38 16.75
N ARG A 454 -10.32 7.96 16.32
CA ARG A 454 -9.58 8.95 17.10
C ARG A 454 -10.08 10.36 16.76
N PRO A 455 -10.59 11.13 17.73
CA PRO A 455 -10.81 12.55 17.53
C PRO A 455 -9.46 13.27 17.44
N LEU A 456 -9.28 14.07 16.39
CA LEU A 456 -8.12 14.92 16.19
C LEU A 456 -8.59 16.36 16.03
N LEU A 457 -7.91 17.29 16.71
CA LEU A 457 -8.19 18.70 16.52
C LEU A 457 -7.34 19.21 15.37
N VAL A 458 -7.97 19.87 14.42
CA VAL A 458 -7.31 20.42 13.23
C VAL A 458 -7.77 21.85 13.03
N GLU A 459 -6.81 22.74 12.81
CA GLU A 459 -7.10 24.13 12.51
C GLU A 459 -7.43 24.32 11.03
N ILE A 460 -8.55 25.00 10.77
CA ILE A 460 -8.98 25.50 9.48
C ILE A 460 -8.65 26.99 9.42
N GLN A 461 -7.89 27.37 8.40
CA GLN A 461 -7.57 28.75 8.11
C GLN A 461 -8.33 29.19 6.86
N ALA A 462 -8.98 30.34 6.94
CA ALA A 462 -9.59 31.02 5.82
C ALA A 462 -8.97 32.40 5.66
N LEU A 463 -8.71 32.79 4.42
CA LEU A 463 -8.36 34.14 4.03
C LEU A 463 -9.38 34.60 3.00
N VAL A 464 -10.12 35.63 3.35
CA VAL A 464 -11.09 36.30 2.49
C VAL A 464 -10.56 37.70 2.21
N ASP A 465 -10.39 38.02 0.93
CA ASP A 465 -9.88 39.32 0.49
C ASP A 465 -10.64 39.81 -0.74
N SER A 466 -10.59 41.10 -1.02
CA SER A 466 -11.28 41.70 -2.16
C SER A 466 -10.74 41.14 -3.47
N GLY A 467 -11.62 40.50 -4.26
CA GLY A 467 -11.27 39.84 -5.50
C GLY A 467 -11.32 40.75 -6.73
N GLY A 468 -10.73 40.28 -7.82
CA GLY A 468 -10.94 40.88 -9.15
C GLY A 468 -12.29 40.45 -9.78
N PRO A 469 -12.51 40.72 -11.08
CA PRO A 469 -13.77 40.39 -11.78
C PRO A 469 -14.15 38.90 -11.75
N SER A 470 -13.16 38.03 -11.50
CA SER A 470 -13.32 36.58 -11.41
C SER A 470 -12.68 36.09 -10.10
N PRO A 471 -13.42 36.08 -8.99
CA PRO A 471 -12.86 35.76 -7.69
C PRO A 471 -12.37 34.32 -7.60
N ARG A 472 -11.24 34.14 -6.93
CA ARG A 472 -10.55 32.87 -6.77
C ARG A 472 -11.11 32.11 -5.58
N ARG A 473 -11.30 30.81 -5.78
CA ARG A 473 -11.72 29.86 -4.74
C ARG A 473 -10.74 28.71 -4.71
N LEU A 474 -9.86 28.72 -3.71
CA LEU A 474 -8.82 27.71 -3.54
C LEU A 474 -8.99 27.05 -2.18
N SER A 475 -8.89 25.72 -2.17
CA SER A 475 -8.88 24.91 -0.96
C SER A 475 -7.65 24.01 -0.97
N VAL A 476 -6.98 23.92 0.17
CA VAL A 476 -5.89 22.98 0.43
C VAL A 476 -6.30 22.14 1.64
N GLY A 477 -6.32 20.81 1.47
CA GLY A 477 -6.81 19.89 2.51
C GLY A 477 -8.32 19.67 2.53
N LEU A 478 -9.11 20.44 1.78
CA LEU A 478 -10.55 20.24 1.60
C LEU A 478 -10.93 20.17 0.12
N GLU A 479 -12.06 19.53 -0.17
CA GLU A 479 -12.61 19.42 -1.52
C GLU A 479 -13.11 20.78 -2.04
N ARG A 480 -12.74 21.13 -3.28
CA ARG A 480 -13.05 22.43 -3.89
C ARG A 480 -14.55 22.62 -4.15
N ASP A 481 -15.25 21.57 -4.58
CA ASP A 481 -16.68 21.63 -4.89
C ASP A 481 -17.50 21.81 -3.60
N ARG A 482 -17.05 21.20 -2.50
CA ARG A 482 -17.61 21.40 -1.16
C ARG A 482 -17.45 22.86 -0.71
N LEU A 483 -16.29 23.50 -0.92
CA LEU A 483 -16.12 24.94 -0.61
C LEU A 483 -17.12 25.82 -1.39
N ALA A 484 -17.31 25.56 -2.69
CA ALA A 484 -18.25 26.33 -3.50
C ALA A 484 -19.70 26.19 -2.98
N MET A 485 -20.09 24.98 -2.57
CA MET A 485 -21.39 24.72 -1.96
C MET A 485 -21.56 25.48 -0.63
N LEU A 486 -20.57 25.46 0.26
CA LEU A 486 -20.64 26.16 1.55
C LEU A 486 -20.78 27.67 1.39
N LEU A 487 -20.09 28.27 0.41
CA LEU A 487 -20.24 29.69 0.09
C LEU A 487 -21.66 30.03 -0.40
N ALA A 488 -22.28 29.17 -1.19
CA ALA A 488 -23.65 29.35 -1.64
C ALA A 488 -24.66 29.28 -0.48
N VAL A 489 -24.45 28.35 0.47
CA VAL A 489 -25.28 28.23 1.68
C VAL A 489 -25.10 29.43 2.60
N LEU A 490 -23.86 29.89 2.84
CA LEU A 490 -23.57 31.12 3.60
C LEU A 490 -24.33 32.32 3.04
N HIS A 491 -24.31 32.50 1.72
CA HIS A 491 -25.01 33.60 1.07
C HIS A 491 -26.53 33.48 1.21
N ARG A 492 -27.10 32.31 0.90
CA ARG A 492 -28.56 32.12 0.86
C ARG A 492 -29.22 32.17 2.23
N HIS A 493 -28.58 31.58 3.24
CA HIS A 493 -29.20 31.37 4.55
C HIS A 493 -28.65 32.31 5.62
N ALA A 494 -27.34 32.60 5.62
CA ALA A 494 -26.74 33.50 6.61
C ALA A 494 -26.58 34.95 6.13
N GLY A 495 -26.94 35.25 4.87
CA GLY A 495 -26.84 36.60 4.28
C GLY A 495 -25.40 37.09 4.13
N ILE A 496 -24.41 36.18 4.12
CA ILE A 496 -22.99 36.51 4.00
C ILE A 496 -22.58 36.40 2.54
N ALA A 497 -22.39 37.54 1.87
CA ALA A 497 -21.98 37.59 0.47
C ALA A 497 -20.46 37.55 0.34
N CYS A 498 -19.94 36.53 -0.34
CA CYS A 498 -18.53 36.42 -0.76
C CYS A 498 -18.42 36.28 -2.29
N MET A 499 -19.38 36.88 -3.01
CA MET A 499 -19.48 36.73 -4.48
C MET A 499 -18.37 37.46 -5.21
N ASP A 500 -17.89 38.58 -4.67
CA ASP A 500 -16.84 39.46 -5.16
C ASP A 500 -15.51 39.31 -4.41
N GLN A 501 -15.41 38.32 -3.51
CA GLN A 501 -14.24 38.09 -2.66
C GLN A 501 -13.46 36.86 -3.13
N ASP A 502 -12.14 36.96 -3.12
CA ASP A 502 -11.26 35.79 -3.18
C ASP A 502 -11.33 35.04 -1.84
N VAL A 503 -11.51 33.72 -1.90
CA VAL A 503 -11.60 32.85 -0.72
C VAL A 503 -10.56 31.74 -0.83
N PHE A 504 -9.62 31.76 0.13
CA PHE A 504 -8.61 30.73 0.29
C PHE A 504 -8.87 29.99 1.59
N VAL A 505 -8.93 28.66 1.54
CA VAL A 505 -9.07 27.81 2.74
C VAL A 505 -7.94 26.80 2.80
N ASN A 506 -7.35 26.64 3.99
CA ASN A 506 -6.25 25.72 4.23
C ASN A 506 -6.48 24.94 5.53
N ALA A 507 -6.36 23.62 5.47
CA ALA A 507 -6.25 22.78 6.66
C ALA A 507 -4.78 22.74 7.13
N VAL A 508 -4.53 23.21 8.36
CA VAL A 508 -3.17 23.30 8.92
C VAL A 508 -2.57 21.91 9.10
N GLY A 509 -1.25 21.80 8.92
CA GLY A 509 -0.51 20.55 9.03
C GLY A 509 -0.63 19.63 7.81
N GLY A 510 -1.18 20.13 6.69
CA GLY A 510 -1.28 19.37 5.44
C GLY A 510 -2.28 18.22 5.47
N VAL A 511 -3.19 18.23 6.45
CA VAL A 511 -4.21 17.19 6.64
C VAL A 511 -5.26 17.27 5.53
N ARG A 512 -5.67 16.12 5.02
CA ARG A 512 -6.83 16.02 4.12
C ARG A 512 -8.06 15.67 4.93
N ILE A 513 -9.03 16.58 4.94
CA ILE A 513 -10.28 16.43 5.68
C ILE A 513 -11.36 16.01 4.68
N SER A 514 -11.78 14.74 4.79
CA SER A 514 -12.82 14.14 3.95
C SER A 514 -14.16 14.00 4.67
N GLU A 515 -14.30 14.57 5.88
CA GLU A 515 -15.48 14.42 6.71
C GLU A 515 -16.45 15.63 6.59
N PRO A 516 -17.77 15.41 6.48
CA PRO A 516 -18.75 16.49 6.44
C PRO A 516 -18.81 17.37 7.69
N ALA A 517 -18.38 16.87 8.85
CA ALA A 517 -18.34 17.61 10.11
C ALA A 517 -17.45 18.88 10.07
N ALA A 518 -16.64 19.05 9.03
CA ALA A 518 -15.80 20.23 8.82
C ALA A 518 -16.57 21.46 8.35
N ASP A 519 -17.77 21.28 7.79
CA ASP A 519 -18.50 22.35 7.09
C ASP A 519 -18.74 23.58 7.96
N LEU A 520 -19.25 23.36 9.18
CA LEU A 520 -19.50 24.45 10.11
C LEU A 520 -18.21 25.21 10.45
N ALA A 521 -17.11 24.51 10.73
CA ALA A 521 -15.84 25.14 11.09
C ALA A 521 -15.28 26.00 9.94
N VAL A 522 -15.39 25.52 8.70
CA VAL A 522 -14.99 26.27 7.49
C VAL A 522 -15.82 27.55 7.35
N MET A 523 -17.14 27.48 7.53
CA MET A 523 -18.02 28.65 7.43
C MET A 523 -17.71 29.70 8.50
N LEU A 524 -17.42 29.28 9.73
CA LEU A 524 -17.05 30.18 10.82
C LEU A 524 -15.65 30.80 10.61
N ALA A 525 -14.69 30.05 10.05
CA ALA A 525 -13.39 30.58 9.65
C ALA A 525 -13.54 31.67 8.57
N ILE A 526 -14.33 31.42 7.53
CA ILE A 526 -14.60 32.39 6.46
C ILE A 526 -15.23 33.66 7.03
N GLN A 527 -16.24 33.53 7.88
CA GLN A 527 -16.89 34.68 8.52
C GLN A 527 -15.92 35.48 9.41
N SER A 528 -15.07 34.79 10.18
CA SER A 528 -14.05 35.40 11.01
C SER A 528 -13.06 36.22 10.17
N SER A 529 -12.58 35.67 9.05
CA SER A 529 -11.70 36.39 8.13
C SER A 529 -12.39 37.59 7.49
N LEU A 530 -13.61 37.43 6.98
CA LEU A 530 -14.35 38.49 6.30
C LEU A 530 -14.62 39.69 7.22
N ARG A 531 -14.85 39.44 8.52
CA ARG A 531 -15.09 40.50 9.51
C ARG A 531 -13.81 41.05 10.14
N GLY A 532 -12.65 40.46 9.85
CA GLY A 532 -11.39 40.80 10.52
C GLY A 532 -11.44 40.61 12.03
N ARG A 533 -12.28 39.67 12.53
CA ARG A 533 -12.46 39.42 13.97
C ARG A 533 -12.06 38.00 14.31
N PRO A 534 -11.10 37.79 15.23
CA PRO A 534 -10.67 36.46 15.62
C PRO A 534 -11.75 35.73 16.43
N LEU A 535 -11.75 34.40 16.36
CA LEU A 535 -12.56 33.56 17.23
C LEU A 535 -11.95 33.51 18.65
N PRO A 536 -12.77 33.31 19.71
CA PRO A 536 -12.25 33.21 21.07
C PRO A 536 -11.19 32.11 21.23
N ARG A 537 -10.26 32.29 22.16
CA ARG A 537 -9.27 31.26 22.47
C ARG A 537 -9.95 30.00 23.01
N GLY A 538 -9.57 28.84 22.48
CA GLY A 538 -10.18 27.57 22.86
C GLY A 538 -11.58 27.38 22.28
N PHE A 539 -11.88 28.04 21.14
CA PHE A 539 -13.09 27.83 20.36
C PHE A 539 -12.94 26.61 19.42
N ILE A 540 -13.92 25.71 19.43
CA ILE A 540 -14.08 24.65 18.44
C ILE A 540 -15.43 24.70 17.74
N ALA A 541 -15.48 24.18 16.52
CA ALA A 541 -16.74 23.88 15.86
C ALA A 541 -16.70 22.56 15.08
N PHE A 542 -17.84 21.89 15.00
CA PHE A 542 -18.05 20.79 14.05
C PHE A 542 -19.54 20.69 13.71
N GLY A 543 -19.85 20.15 12.54
CA GLY A 543 -21.23 19.97 12.08
C GLY A 543 -21.28 19.91 10.57
N GLU A 544 -22.11 19.01 10.04
CA GLU A 544 -22.41 18.96 8.60
C GLU A 544 -23.44 20.03 8.28
N VAL A 545 -23.27 20.72 7.15
CA VAL A 545 -24.20 21.76 6.74
C VAL A 545 -24.96 21.31 5.50
N GLY A 546 -26.27 21.22 5.62
CA GLY A 546 -27.16 20.91 4.51
C GLY A 546 -27.39 22.11 3.59
N LEU A 547 -27.84 21.82 2.37
CA LEU A 547 -28.17 22.86 1.37
C LEU A 547 -29.32 23.77 1.80
N ALA A 548 -30.17 23.33 2.73
CA ALA A 548 -31.25 24.14 3.29
C ALA A 548 -30.83 24.96 4.51
N GLY A 549 -29.53 24.97 4.84
CA GLY A 549 -28.96 25.76 5.94
C GLY A 549 -29.07 25.09 7.31
N GLU A 550 -29.54 23.85 7.37
CA GLU A 550 -29.61 23.07 8.61
C GLU A 550 -28.23 22.53 9.00
N VAL A 551 -27.96 22.49 10.30
CA VAL A 551 -26.73 21.93 10.88
C VAL A 551 -27.04 20.53 11.38
N ARG A 552 -26.49 19.53 10.68
CA ARG A 552 -26.74 18.11 10.86
C ARG A 552 -25.73 17.47 11.82
N PRO A 553 -26.14 16.43 12.58
CA PRO A 553 -25.28 15.80 13.57
C PRO A 553 -24.06 15.13 12.94
N ALA A 554 -22.91 15.32 13.57
CA ALA A 554 -21.68 14.60 13.26
C ALA A 554 -21.59 13.28 14.05
N PRO A 555 -20.99 12.22 13.47
CA PRO A 555 -20.70 10.99 14.18
C PRO A 555 -19.84 11.24 15.42
N ARG A 556 -20.08 10.47 16.49
CA ARG A 556 -19.28 10.45 17.74
C ARG A 556 -19.03 11.84 18.34
N GLY A 557 -20.04 12.71 18.29
CA GLY A 557 -19.92 14.09 18.80
C GLY A 557 -19.55 14.17 20.29
N GLN A 558 -19.93 13.18 21.10
CA GLN A 558 -19.54 13.14 22.51
C GLN A 558 -18.03 12.93 22.69
N GLU A 559 -17.43 12.01 21.93
CA GLU A 559 -15.99 11.78 21.95
C GLU A 559 -15.20 12.99 21.43
N ARG A 560 -15.72 13.68 20.40
CA ARG A 560 -15.12 14.94 19.93
C ARG A 560 -15.03 15.99 21.03
N LEU A 561 -16.13 16.18 21.77
CA LEU A 561 -16.20 17.17 22.84
C LEU A 561 -15.29 16.81 24.03
N LYS A 562 -15.23 15.53 24.40
CA LYS A 562 -14.36 15.06 25.48
C LYS A 562 -12.88 15.28 25.14
N GLU A 563 -12.47 15.01 23.90
CA GLU A 563 -11.09 15.23 23.48
C GLU A 563 -10.74 16.73 23.45
N ALA A 564 -11.65 17.57 22.97
CA ALA A 564 -11.46 19.01 22.99
C ALA A 564 -11.34 19.57 24.43
N ALA A 565 -12.21 19.13 25.34
CA ALA A 565 -12.15 19.53 26.74
C ALA A 565 -10.84 19.08 27.40
N LYS A 566 -10.39 17.85 27.13
CA LYS A 566 -9.11 17.31 27.62
C LYS A 566 -7.91 18.16 27.18
N LEU A 567 -7.98 18.76 26.00
CA LEU A 567 -6.95 19.64 25.45
C LEU A 567 -7.10 21.11 25.86
N GLY A 568 -8.08 21.43 26.72
CA GLY A 568 -8.27 22.76 27.30
C GLY A 568 -9.09 23.72 26.43
N PHE A 569 -9.85 23.22 25.46
CA PHE A 569 -10.83 24.05 24.75
C PHE A 569 -12.04 24.34 25.63
N SER A 570 -12.55 25.56 25.54
CA SER A 570 -13.52 26.11 26.49
C SER A 570 -14.87 26.48 25.88
N VAL A 571 -14.93 26.62 24.54
CA VAL A 571 -16.16 26.99 23.82
C VAL A 571 -16.34 26.06 22.62
N ALA A 572 -17.55 25.50 22.44
CA ALA A 572 -17.88 24.64 21.33
C ALA A 572 -19.19 25.04 20.65
N VAL A 573 -19.19 25.18 19.32
CA VAL A 573 -20.40 25.32 18.50
C VAL A 573 -20.66 24.01 17.74
N LEU A 574 -21.85 23.44 17.91
CA LEU A 574 -22.15 22.08 17.43
C LEU A 574 -23.62 21.87 17.08
N PRO A 575 -23.97 20.82 16.33
CA PRO A 575 -25.36 20.50 15.99
C PRO A 575 -26.13 20.14 17.25
N LYS A 576 -27.35 20.64 17.43
CA LYS A 576 -28.15 20.41 18.65
C LYS A 576 -28.31 18.94 19.01
N ALA A 577 -28.41 18.06 18.00
CA ALA A 577 -28.48 16.62 18.21
C ALA A 577 -27.21 15.98 18.80
N ASN A 578 -26.05 16.65 18.73
CA ASN A 578 -24.81 16.22 19.39
C ASN A 578 -24.63 16.79 20.81
N ALA A 579 -25.52 17.66 21.29
CA ALA A 579 -25.40 18.26 22.61
C ALA A 579 -25.41 17.16 23.70
N PRO A 580 -24.46 17.18 24.65
CA PRO A 580 -24.38 16.16 25.68
C PRO A 580 -25.53 16.30 26.68
N LYS A 581 -26.06 15.17 27.15
CA LYS A 581 -27.08 15.15 28.22
C LYS A 581 -26.53 15.64 29.56
N LYS A 582 -25.22 15.43 29.79
CA LYS A 582 -24.50 15.91 30.97
C LYS A 582 -23.50 16.98 30.54
N PRO A 583 -23.40 18.10 31.27
CA PRO A 583 -22.38 19.10 30.96
C PRO A 583 -20.98 18.48 31.02
N ILE A 584 -20.10 18.90 30.12
CA ILE A 584 -18.69 18.53 30.12
C ILE A 584 -17.95 19.63 30.88
N GLU A 585 -17.22 19.27 31.91
CA GLU A 585 -16.49 20.22 32.75
C GLU A 585 -15.51 21.05 31.91
N GLY A 586 -15.51 22.37 32.14
CA GLY A 586 -14.64 23.31 31.42
C GLY A 586 -15.08 23.67 30.00
N LEU A 587 -16.15 23.07 29.45
CA LEU A 587 -16.60 23.30 28.07
C LEU A 587 -17.99 23.93 28.00
N ARG A 588 -18.07 25.18 27.53
CA ARG A 588 -19.33 25.88 27.21
C ARG A 588 -19.81 25.46 25.83
N ILE A 589 -21.05 24.98 25.74
CA ILE A 589 -21.61 24.41 24.51
C ILE A 589 -22.72 25.29 23.96
N HIS A 590 -22.58 25.69 22.70
CA HIS A 590 -23.58 26.39 21.90
C HIS A 590 -24.15 25.41 20.85
N ALA A 591 -25.32 24.88 21.17
CA ALA A 591 -26.05 23.94 20.32
C ALA A 591 -26.88 24.69 19.27
N VAL A 592 -26.64 24.42 17.98
CA VAL A 592 -27.32 25.08 16.85
C VAL A 592 -28.07 24.09 15.99
N GLU A 593 -29.21 24.50 15.43
CA GLU A 593 -29.98 23.74 14.44
C GLU A 593 -29.75 24.25 13.03
N ARG A 594 -29.34 25.52 12.89
CA ARG A 594 -29.15 26.17 11.60
C ARG A 594 -27.91 27.05 11.58
N VAL A 595 -27.40 27.31 10.38
CA VAL A 595 -26.19 28.11 10.16
C VAL A 595 -26.35 29.53 10.70
N GLU A 596 -27.54 30.14 10.56
CA GLU A 596 -27.78 31.51 11.03
C GLU A 596 -27.50 31.66 12.53
N GLN A 597 -27.95 30.66 13.32
CA GLN A 597 -27.72 30.61 14.76
C GLN A 597 -26.23 30.51 15.11
N ALA A 598 -25.45 29.77 14.31
CA ALA A 598 -24.01 29.67 14.53
C ALA A 598 -23.29 31.01 14.28
N ILE A 599 -23.76 31.78 13.29
CA ILE A 599 -23.24 33.12 13.01
C ILE A 599 -23.67 34.11 14.11
N ASP A 600 -24.89 34.00 14.64
CA ASP A 600 -25.34 34.84 15.74
C ASP A 600 -24.55 34.57 17.03
N VAL A 601 -24.27 33.31 17.34
CA VAL A 601 -23.36 32.93 18.45
C VAL A 601 -21.98 33.59 18.29
N LEU A 602 -21.42 33.66 17.08
CA LEU A 602 -20.17 34.38 16.85
C LEU A 602 -20.28 35.87 17.17
N ARG A 603 -21.40 36.52 16.84
CA ARG A 603 -21.63 37.95 17.12
C ARG A 603 -21.73 38.23 18.61
N GLU A 604 -22.27 37.29 19.39
CA GLU A 604 -22.38 37.41 20.84
C GLU A 604 -21.05 37.16 21.57
N LEU A 605 -20.18 36.34 20.98
CA LEU A 605 -18.89 35.95 21.57
C LEU A 605 -17.73 36.90 21.19
N SER A 606 -17.95 37.85 20.28
CA SER A 606 -16.90 38.73 19.70
C SER A 606 -16.99 40.20 20.09
#